data_AF-A0A6L7X8R2-F1
#
_entry.id   AF-A0A6L7X8R2-F1
#
_cell.length_a   1.000
_cell.length_b   1.000
_cell.length_c   1.000
_cell.angle_alpha   90.00
_cell.angle_beta   90.00
_cell.angle_gamma   90.00
#
_symmetry.space_group_name_H-M   'P 1'
#
loop_
_entity.id
_entity.type
_entity.pdbx_description
1 polymer ?
#
loop_
_entity_poly.entity_id
_entity_poly.type
_entity_poly.pdbx_seq_one_letter_code
_entity_poly.pdbx_strand_id
1 'polypeptide(L)'
;MSGQAPVEYETRTEMSAALRASGLEEAADRLGHLQRLADEEPDEEPIAISSLRHLTSFLIDERHLGQPDIGVSPVGVALAQWRVMGNGVLALEFLDSGLIRFAGASGPGNQNGESLHISGTLPKSKALQAIQSLLS
;
A
#
# COMPACT_ATOMS: atom_id res chain seq x y z
N MET A 1 2.21 -11.27 -27.48
CA MET A 1 1.76 -10.89 -26.13
C MET A 1 2.70 -11.56 -25.15
N SER A 2 3.73 -10.86 -24.70
CA SER A 2 4.70 -11.43 -23.75
C SER A 2 4.06 -11.42 -22.38
N GLY A 3 3.55 -12.58 -21.96
CA GLY A 3 3.17 -12.83 -20.58
C GLY A 3 4.43 -12.83 -19.74
N GLN A 4 4.75 -11.70 -19.14
CA GLN A 4 5.82 -11.61 -18.16
C GLN A 4 5.36 -12.44 -16.96
N ALA A 5 6.12 -13.48 -16.61
CA ALA A 5 5.89 -14.23 -15.38
C ALA A 5 5.84 -13.23 -14.20
N PRO A 6 4.98 -13.45 -13.19
CA PRO A 6 4.98 -12.60 -12.01
C PRO A 6 6.40 -12.57 -11.45
N VAL A 7 6.93 -11.37 -11.19
CA VAL A 7 8.23 -11.23 -10.53
C VAL A 7 8.04 -11.72 -9.10
N GLU A 8 8.60 -12.87 -8.78
CA GLU A 8 8.57 -13.41 -7.43
C GLU A 8 9.68 -12.72 -6.62
N TYR A 9 9.28 -11.77 -5.78
CA TYR A 9 10.21 -11.16 -4.81
C TYR A 9 10.34 -12.07 -3.58
N GLU A 10 11.51 -12.63 -3.32
CA GLU A 10 11.72 -13.55 -2.21
C GLU A 10 12.23 -12.84 -0.95
N THR A 11 12.89 -11.71 -1.12
CA THR A 11 13.55 -10.98 -0.04
C THR A 11 13.15 -9.50 0.04
N ARG A 12 13.29 -8.91 1.23
CA ARG A 12 13.10 -7.46 1.47
C ARG A 12 14.07 -6.61 0.65
N THR A 13 15.28 -7.11 0.44
CA THR A 13 16.30 -6.47 -0.39
C THR A 13 15.87 -6.41 -1.85
N GLU A 14 15.35 -7.50 -2.41
CA GLU A 14 14.83 -7.52 -3.79
C GLU A 14 13.63 -6.60 -3.94
N MET A 15 12.71 -6.60 -2.98
CA MET A 15 11.56 -5.70 -2.99
C MET A 15 11.99 -4.23 -2.96
N SER A 16 12.97 -3.89 -2.11
CA SER A 16 13.55 -2.54 -2.05
C SER A 16 14.21 -2.16 -3.38
N ALA A 17 14.98 -3.07 -3.98
CA ALA A 17 15.63 -2.83 -5.26
C ALA A 17 14.62 -2.65 -6.39
N ALA A 18 13.54 -3.43 -6.39
CA ALA A 18 12.46 -3.34 -7.37
C ALA A 18 11.69 -2.01 -7.29
N LEU A 19 11.43 -1.53 -6.07
CA LEU A 19 10.84 -0.21 -5.86
C LEU A 19 11.74 0.90 -6.42
N ARG A 20 13.04 0.89 -6.09
CA ARG A 20 14.00 1.86 -6.65
C ARG A 20 14.08 1.79 -8.17
N ALA A 21 14.16 0.60 -8.75
CA ALA A 21 14.18 0.42 -10.20
C ALA A 21 12.92 0.94 -10.91
N SER A 22 11.82 1.09 -10.16
CA SER A 22 10.53 1.58 -10.65
C SER A 22 10.29 3.07 -10.35
N GLY A 23 11.29 3.79 -9.83
CA GLY A 23 11.17 5.22 -9.46
C GLY A 23 10.33 5.46 -8.21
N LEU A 24 10.33 4.51 -7.27
CA LEU A 24 9.64 4.57 -5.99
C LEU A 24 10.66 4.63 -4.85
N GLU A 25 11.57 5.60 -4.89
CA GLU A 25 12.68 5.73 -3.95
C GLU A 25 12.21 5.97 -2.52
N GLU A 26 11.20 6.81 -2.30
CA GLU A 26 10.72 7.10 -0.94
C GLU A 26 10.08 5.86 -0.30
N ALA A 27 9.33 5.10 -1.10
CA ALA A 27 8.79 3.81 -0.66
C ALA A 27 9.91 2.82 -0.28
N ALA A 28 10.97 2.73 -1.09
CA ALA A 28 12.10 1.86 -0.81
C ALA A 28 12.88 2.29 0.46
N ASP A 29 13.07 3.60 0.64
CA ASP A 29 13.76 4.15 1.80
C ASP A 29 12.95 3.96 3.08
N ARG A 30 11.62 4.15 3.00
CA ARG A 30 10.71 3.88 4.11
C ARG A 30 10.72 2.41 4.51
N LEU A 31 10.71 1.50 3.54
CA LEU A 31 10.80 0.05 3.79
C LEU A 31 12.13 -0.32 4.47
N GLY A 32 13.24 0.27 4.02
CA GLY A 32 14.54 0.08 4.66
C GLY A 32 14.59 0.62 6.09
N HIS A 33 13.91 1.75 6.37
CA HIS A 33 13.80 2.27 7.73
C HIS A 33 12.97 1.36 8.64
N LEU A 34 11.81 0.89 8.18
CA LEU A 34 10.95 -0.03 8.94
C LEU A 34 11.67 -1.35 9.25
N GLN A 35 12.48 -1.84 8.32
CA GLN A 35 13.29 -3.04 8.55
C GLN A 35 14.34 -2.80 9.64
N ARG A 36 15.07 -1.68 9.60
CA ARG A 36 16.04 -1.34 10.66
C ARG A 36 15.37 -1.20 12.02
N LEU A 37 14.18 -0.61 12.08
CA LEU A 37 13.43 -0.46 13.33
C LEU A 37 13.14 -1.83 13.95
N ALA A 38 12.64 -2.79 13.16
CA ALA A 38 12.39 -4.15 13.62
C ALA A 38 13.68 -4.93 14.00
N ASP A 39 14.82 -4.59 13.39
CA ASP A 39 16.11 -5.20 13.75
C ASP A 39 16.69 -4.60 15.06
N GLU A 40 16.38 -3.33 15.35
CA GLU A 40 16.90 -2.57 16.49
C GLU A 40 16.02 -2.69 17.75
N GLU A 41 14.70 -2.88 17.59
CA GLU A 41 13.73 -2.92 18.68
C GLU A 41 13.12 -4.33 18.83
N PRO A 42 13.36 -5.03 19.96
CA PRO A 42 12.94 -6.42 20.13
C PRO A 42 11.41 -6.62 20.23
N ASP A 43 10.66 -5.54 20.48
CA ASP A 43 9.21 -5.54 20.55
C ASP A 43 8.53 -5.17 19.20
N GLU A 44 9.32 -4.76 18.20
CA GLU A 44 8.83 -4.41 16.86
C GLU A 44 8.91 -5.62 15.92
N GLU A 45 7.76 -6.08 15.42
CA GLU A 45 7.72 -7.20 14.47
C GLU A 45 7.96 -6.72 13.03
N PRO A 46 8.82 -7.43 12.26
CA PRO A 46 9.01 -7.10 10.86
C PRO A 46 7.76 -7.42 10.04
N ILE A 47 7.43 -6.57 9.06
CA ILE A 47 6.34 -6.79 8.11
C ILE A 47 6.42 -8.20 7.50
N ALA A 48 5.32 -8.94 7.49
CA ALA A 48 5.25 -10.25 6.84
C ALA A 48 5.72 -10.18 5.37
N ILE A 49 6.62 -11.10 4.95
CA ILE A 49 7.21 -11.08 3.60
C ILE A 49 6.16 -11.20 2.49
N SER A 50 5.15 -12.05 2.67
CA SER A 50 4.03 -12.23 1.73
C SER A 50 3.24 -10.94 1.55
N SER A 51 2.89 -10.29 2.66
CA SER A 51 2.24 -8.98 2.66
C SER A 51 3.08 -7.93 1.94
N LEU A 52 4.38 -7.87 2.25
CA LEU A 52 5.30 -6.92 1.62
C LEU A 52 5.42 -7.15 0.11
N ARG A 53 5.42 -8.42 -0.34
CA ARG A 53 5.42 -8.78 -1.76
C ARG A 53 4.18 -8.25 -2.47
N HIS A 54 3.01 -8.38 -1.84
CA HIS A 54 1.76 -7.84 -2.37
C HIS A 54 1.78 -6.32 -2.46
N LEU A 55 2.30 -5.63 -1.42
CA LEU A 55 2.51 -4.18 -1.45
C LEU A 55 3.46 -3.79 -2.60
N THR A 56 4.64 -4.39 -2.69
CA THR A 56 5.64 -4.05 -3.73
C THR A 56 5.07 -4.22 -5.13
N SER A 57 4.41 -5.36 -5.38
CA SER A 57 3.77 -5.60 -6.69
C SER A 57 2.68 -4.57 -6.97
N PHE A 58 1.88 -4.21 -5.96
CA PHE A 58 0.86 -3.17 -6.09
C PHE A 58 1.45 -1.81 -6.45
N LEU A 59 2.49 -1.36 -5.74
CA LEU A 59 3.08 -0.03 -5.98
C LEU A 59 3.73 0.08 -7.36
N ILE A 60 4.35 -0.98 -7.86
CA ILE A 60 4.97 -0.99 -9.18
C ILE A 60 3.91 -0.92 -10.30
N ASP A 61 2.87 -1.74 -10.17
CA ASP A 61 1.76 -1.79 -11.13
C ASP A 61 0.96 -0.48 -11.14
N GLU A 62 0.67 0.06 -9.95
CA GLU A 62 -0.19 1.22 -9.74
C GLU A 62 0.61 2.50 -9.45
N ARG A 63 1.86 2.60 -9.91
CA ARG A 63 2.77 3.74 -9.66
C ARG A 63 2.21 5.11 -10.07
N HIS A 64 1.19 5.12 -10.93
CA HIS A 64 0.48 6.33 -11.33
C HIS A 64 -0.32 6.97 -10.18
N LEU A 65 -0.60 6.24 -9.09
CA LEU A 65 -1.24 6.75 -7.87
C LEU A 65 -0.30 7.63 -7.03
N GLY A 66 0.97 7.74 -7.41
CA GLY A 66 1.99 8.47 -6.65
C GLY A 66 2.51 7.71 -5.44
N GLN A 67 3.37 8.36 -4.65
CA GLN A 67 4.04 7.73 -3.52
C GLN A 67 3.14 7.74 -2.27
N PRO A 68 2.81 6.57 -1.70
CA PRO A 68 2.17 6.50 -0.40
C PRO A 68 3.17 6.70 0.74
N ASP A 69 2.64 7.02 1.91
CA ASP A 69 3.29 6.69 3.17
C ASP A 69 3.15 5.18 3.44
N ILE A 70 4.24 4.52 3.84
CA ILE A 70 4.29 3.08 4.07
C ILE A 70 4.52 2.82 5.56
N GLY A 71 3.79 1.85 6.10
CA GLY A 71 3.89 1.44 7.48
C GLY A 71 3.59 -0.03 7.70
N VAL A 72 3.55 -0.39 8.98
CA VAL A 72 3.09 -1.69 9.47
C VAL A 72 1.74 -1.47 10.14
N SER A 73 0.75 -2.28 9.77
CA SER A 73 -0.53 -2.30 10.46
C SER A 73 -0.41 -2.96 11.85
N PRO A 74 -1.37 -2.75 12.76
CA PRO A 74 -1.41 -3.44 14.06
C PRO A 74 -1.47 -4.97 13.98
N VAL A 75 -1.75 -5.53 12.81
CA VAL A 75 -1.80 -6.98 12.58
C VAL A 75 -0.56 -7.51 11.83
N GLY A 76 0.52 -6.72 11.78
CA GLY A 76 1.81 -7.14 11.22
C GLY A 76 1.90 -7.16 9.69
N VAL A 77 0.87 -6.66 8.99
CA VAL A 77 0.87 -6.58 7.52
C VAL A 77 1.24 -5.19 7.02
N ALA A 78 1.76 -5.12 5.79
CA ALA A 78 2.11 -3.90 5.09
C ALA A 78 0.90 -2.98 4.91
N LEU A 79 1.09 -1.71 5.22
CA LEU A 79 0.12 -0.63 5.08
C LEU A 79 0.65 0.41 4.10
N ALA A 80 -0.18 0.85 3.16
CA ALA A 80 0.08 2.01 2.32
C ALA A 80 -1.03 3.05 2.48
N GLN A 81 -0.66 4.32 2.62
CA GLN A 81 -1.60 5.42 2.84
C GLN A 81 -1.33 6.58 1.90
N TRP A 82 -2.39 7.07 1.26
CA TRP A 82 -2.37 8.28 0.44
C TRP A 82 -3.23 9.37 1.07
N ARG A 83 -2.76 10.61 0.98
CA ARG A 83 -3.62 11.78 1.15
C ARG A 83 -4.29 12.07 -0.18
N VAL A 84 -5.62 12.12 -0.18
CA VAL A 84 -6.42 12.42 -1.38
C VAL A 84 -7.00 13.83 -1.25
N MET A 85 -7.42 14.43 -2.37
CA MET A 85 -7.88 15.81 -2.41
C MET A 85 -9.00 16.09 -1.37
N GLY A 86 -9.03 17.30 -0.81
CA GLY A 86 -10.06 17.70 0.15
C GLY A 86 -9.91 17.10 1.56
N ASN A 87 -8.66 16.92 2.04
CA ASN A 87 -8.32 16.31 3.33
C ASN A 87 -8.74 14.83 3.46
N GLY A 88 -8.92 14.13 2.35
CA GLY A 88 -9.23 12.71 2.41
C GLY A 88 -8.00 11.85 2.66
N VAL A 89 -8.23 10.65 3.15
CA VAL A 89 -7.22 9.62 3.36
C VAL A 89 -7.70 8.32 2.74
N LEU A 90 -6.81 7.64 2.03
CA LEU A 90 -6.97 6.28 1.56
C LEU A 90 -5.89 5.42 2.21
N ALA A 91 -6.29 4.34 2.88
CA ALA A 91 -5.40 3.37 3.50
C ALA A 91 -5.68 1.98 2.94
N LEU A 92 -4.62 1.26 2.56
CA LEU A 92 -4.63 -0.10 2.04
C LEU A 92 -3.71 -0.99 2.86
N GLU A 93 -4.26 -2.07 3.41
CA GLU A 93 -3.51 -3.13 4.07
C GLU A 93 -3.48 -4.37 3.19
N PHE A 94 -2.29 -4.93 3.01
CA PHE A 94 -2.04 -6.03 2.09
C PHE A 94 -2.00 -7.34 2.87
N LEU A 95 -3.07 -8.12 2.83
CA LEU A 95 -3.14 -9.36 3.60
C LEU A 95 -2.29 -10.47 2.94
N ASP A 96 -1.83 -11.43 3.75
CA ASP A 96 -1.07 -12.59 3.26
C ASP A 96 -1.87 -13.46 2.27
N SER A 97 -3.20 -13.38 2.31
CA SER A 97 -4.09 -14.05 1.37
C SER A 97 -4.11 -13.44 -0.04
N GLY A 98 -3.45 -12.30 -0.25
CA GLY A 98 -3.54 -11.54 -1.51
C GLY A 98 -4.76 -10.63 -1.61
N LEU A 99 -5.59 -10.58 -0.57
CA LEU A 99 -6.66 -9.60 -0.44
C LEU A 99 -6.13 -8.27 0.06
N ILE A 100 -6.79 -7.19 -0.33
CA ILE A 100 -6.55 -5.84 0.17
C ILE A 100 -7.71 -5.46 1.08
N ARG A 101 -7.40 -5.15 2.35
CA ARG A 101 -8.32 -4.46 3.24
C ARG A 101 -8.12 -2.96 3.04
N PHE A 102 -9.17 -2.23 2.74
CA PHE A 102 -9.09 -0.82 2.40
C PHE A 102 -10.07 0.00 3.20
N ALA A 103 -9.70 1.25 3.46
CA ALA A 103 -10.57 2.28 3.99
C ALA A 103 -10.23 3.61 3.31
N GLY A 104 -11.26 4.31 2.84
CA GLY A 104 -11.17 5.64 2.26
C GLY A 104 -12.15 6.56 2.94
N ALA A 105 -11.71 7.77 3.28
CA ALA A 105 -12.57 8.83 3.78
C ALA A 105 -12.21 10.14 3.08
N SER A 106 -13.21 10.94 2.69
CA SER A 106 -13.00 12.32 2.26
C SER A 106 -13.60 13.31 3.26
N GLY A 107 -12.92 14.44 3.44
CA GLY A 107 -13.49 15.58 4.17
C GLY A 107 -14.71 16.13 3.43
N PRO A 108 -15.56 16.94 4.10
CA PRO A 108 -16.78 17.47 3.50
C PRO A 108 -16.45 18.27 2.23
N GLY A 109 -16.79 17.69 1.09
CA GLY A 109 -16.65 18.33 -0.21
C GLY A 109 -17.83 19.27 -0.43
N ASN A 110 -17.64 20.55 -0.16
CA ASN A 110 -18.59 21.65 -0.38
C ASN A 110 -19.90 21.62 0.45
N GLN A 111 -20.75 22.64 0.23
CA GLN A 111 -21.71 23.28 1.17
C GLN A 111 -22.82 22.38 1.76
N ASN A 112 -22.85 21.09 1.41
CA ASN A 112 -23.80 20.10 1.91
C ASN A 112 -23.18 19.06 2.88
N GLY A 113 -21.88 19.09 3.14
CA GLY A 113 -21.29 18.51 4.36
C GLY A 113 -21.24 16.97 4.47
N GLU A 114 -21.52 16.21 3.41
CA GLU A 114 -21.44 14.76 3.48
C GLU A 114 -20.01 14.26 3.25
N SER A 115 -19.47 13.55 4.24
CA SER A 115 -18.22 12.79 4.12
C SER A 115 -18.48 11.47 3.41
N LEU A 116 -17.69 11.18 2.37
CA LEU A 116 -17.74 9.87 1.72
C LEU A 116 -16.83 8.91 2.47
N HIS A 117 -17.39 7.77 2.86
CA HIS A 117 -16.65 6.67 3.49
C HIS A 117 -16.83 5.40 2.68
N ILE A 118 -15.71 4.76 2.32
CA ILE A 118 -15.69 3.42 1.74
C ILE A 118 -14.77 2.53 2.56
N SER A 119 -15.15 1.27 2.73
CA SER A 119 -14.26 0.27 3.30
C SER A 119 -14.65 -1.11 2.82
N GLY A 120 -13.69 -2.04 2.88
CA GLY A 120 -13.94 -3.43 2.53
C GLY A 120 -12.68 -4.25 2.47
N THR A 121 -12.86 -5.53 2.16
CA THR A 121 -11.76 -6.47 1.91
C THR A 121 -12.02 -7.15 0.58
N LEU A 122 -11.20 -6.86 -0.42
CA LEU A 122 -11.40 -7.30 -1.80
C LEU A 122 -10.09 -7.72 -2.46
N PRO A 123 -10.12 -8.58 -3.49
CA PRO A 123 -8.95 -8.79 -4.35
C PRO A 123 -8.49 -7.47 -5.00
N LYS A 124 -7.19 -7.35 -5.29
CA LYS A 124 -6.55 -6.14 -5.85
C LYS A 124 -7.39 -5.42 -6.92
N SER A 125 -7.81 -6.13 -7.97
CA SER A 125 -8.55 -5.54 -9.09
C SER A 125 -9.89 -4.94 -8.67
N LYS A 126 -10.62 -5.58 -7.75
CA LYS A 126 -11.90 -5.09 -7.24
C LYS A 126 -11.72 -3.96 -6.22
N ALA A 127 -10.68 -4.02 -5.39
CA ALA A 127 -10.34 -2.93 -4.48
C ALA A 127 -10.04 -1.64 -5.26
N LEU A 128 -9.25 -1.71 -6.33
CA LEU A 128 -8.95 -0.57 -7.20
C LEU A 128 -10.20 0.04 -7.83
N GLN A 129 -11.12 -0.78 -8.34
CA GLN A 129 -12.39 -0.29 -8.89
C GLN A 129 -13.24 0.46 -7.84
N ALA A 130 -13.30 -0.07 -6.62
CA ALA A 130 -14.00 0.57 -5.51
C ALA A 130 -13.37 1.91 -5.14
N ILE A 131 -12.04 2.00 -5.14
CA ILE A 131 -11.28 3.21 -4.81
C ILE A 131 -11.38 4.26 -5.91
N GLN A 132 -11.32 3.87 -7.18
CA GLN A 132 -11.46 4.80 -8.31
C GLN A 132 -12.79 5.54 -8.28
N SER A 133 -13.86 4.88 -7.84
CA SER A 133 -15.18 5.50 -7.66
C SER A 133 -15.20 6.61 -6.59
N LEU A 134 -14.18 6.67 -5.72
CA LEU A 134 -14.00 7.72 -4.70
C LEU A 134 -13.08 8.86 -5.17
N LEU A 135 -12.22 8.60 -6.15
CA LEU A 135 -11.25 9.58 -6.69
C LEU A 135 -11.75 10.31 -7.94
N SER A 136 -12.88 9.85 -8.51
CA SER A 136 -13.55 10.42 -9.69
C SER A 136 -14.51 11.53 -9.29
#